data_AF-A0A2M9GEZ4-F1
#
_entry.id   AF-A0A2M9GEZ4-F1
#
_cell.length_a   1.000
_cell.length_b   1.000
_cell.length_c   1.000
_cell.angle_alpha   90.00
_cell.angle_beta   90.00
_cell.angle_gamma   90.00
#
_symmetry.space_group_name_H-M   'P 1'
#
loop_
_entity.id
_entity.type
_entity.pdbx_description
1 polymer ?
#
loop_
_entity_poly.entity_id
_entity_poly.type
_entity_poly.pdbx_seq_one_letter_code
_entity_poly.pdbx_strand_id
1 'polypeptide(L)'
;MNTDNHFTDDVEFKEVRAKVVESVGHVLVLADGAARFFRTTIISGQRSGLTIYSDDFFSRESLFWVYGKELEAGNYHFDVKSLFRNGYSDPYNQAVYYAKSGDVYVDVTDNQNGTFTHDGWFLNISYEDEKLKVSLSGSFTVTFYSSRR
;
A
#
# COMPACT_ATOMS: atom_id res chain seq x y z
N MET A 1 -1.26 31.05 -7.51
CA MET A 1 -2.21 30.53 -6.52
C MET A 1 -3.50 30.24 -7.27
N ASN A 2 -3.77 28.97 -7.58
CA ASN A 2 -5.13 28.46 -7.60
C ASN A 2 -5.06 26.97 -7.30
N THR A 3 -5.59 26.65 -6.13
CA THR A 3 -5.72 25.33 -5.52
C THR A 3 -6.93 24.65 -6.14
N ASP A 4 -6.72 23.58 -6.89
CA ASP A 4 -7.73 22.55 -7.13
C ASP A 4 -7.03 21.23 -7.42
N ASN A 5 -6.28 20.74 -6.42
CA ASN A 5 -5.98 19.30 -6.29
C ASN A 5 -7.10 18.64 -5.46
N HIS A 6 -8.36 18.98 -5.76
CA HIS A 6 -9.49 18.21 -5.27
C HIS A 6 -9.62 16.98 -6.17
N PHE A 7 -8.83 15.99 -5.79
CA PHE A 7 -9.06 14.58 -6.01
C PHE A 7 -10.35 14.18 -6.74
N THR A 8 -10.17 13.87 -8.02
CA THR A 8 -10.93 12.87 -8.78
C THR A 8 -10.74 11.42 -8.26
N ASP A 9 -10.18 11.24 -7.04
CA ASP A 9 -9.74 9.94 -6.51
C ASP A 9 -10.88 8.91 -6.47
N ASP A 10 -12.11 9.26 -6.08
CA ASP A 10 -13.15 8.23 -5.86
C ASP A 10 -13.61 7.51 -7.14
N VAL A 11 -13.58 8.20 -8.29
CA VAL A 11 -14.02 7.60 -9.57
C VAL A 11 -12.88 6.81 -10.19
N GLU A 12 -11.68 7.39 -10.24
CA GLU A 12 -10.49 6.73 -10.78
C GLU A 12 -10.12 5.50 -9.93
N PHE A 13 -10.27 5.58 -8.60
CA PHE A 13 -10.06 4.47 -7.68
C PHE A 13 -11.09 3.36 -7.85
N LYS A 14 -12.37 3.69 -8.11
CA LYS A 14 -13.42 2.68 -8.37
C LYS A 14 -13.22 1.93 -9.68
N GLU A 15 -12.85 2.63 -10.75
CA GLU A 15 -12.57 2.01 -12.05
C GLU A 15 -11.31 1.15 -12.01
N VAL A 16 -10.29 1.59 -11.27
CA VAL A 16 -9.11 0.79 -10.92
C VAL A 16 -9.52 -0.49 -10.20
N ARG A 17 -10.37 -0.38 -9.16
CA ARG A 17 -10.85 -1.52 -8.34
C ARG A 17 -11.50 -2.62 -9.18
N ALA A 18 -12.19 -2.25 -10.27
CA ALA A 18 -12.84 -3.18 -11.18
C ALA A 18 -11.87 -4.04 -12.02
N LYS A 19 -10.59 -3.67 -12.09
CA LYS A 19 -9.53 -4.42 -12.80
C LYS A 19 -8.62 -5.23 -11.86
N VAL A 20 -8.91 -5.25 -10.56
CA VAL A 20 -8.05 -5.86 -9.53
C VAL A 20 -8.37 -7.34 -9.34
N VAL A 21 -7.33 -8.16 -9.22
CA VAL A 21 -7.42 -9.49 -8.60
C VAL A 21 -7.13 -9.28 -7.11
N GLU A 22 -8.12 -9.55 -6.25
CA GLU A 22 -7.92 -9.53 -4.80
C GLU A 22 -6.73 -10.43 -4.45
N SER A 23 -5.80 -9.90 -3.67
CA SER A 23 -4.63 -10.62 -3.23
C SER A 23 -4.38 -10.44 -1.74
N VAL A 24 -3.47 -11.23 -1.20
CA VAL A 24 -3.30 -11.41 0.24
C VAL A 24 -2.05 -10.68 0.73
N GLY A 25 -2.24 -9.79 1.70
CA GLY A 25 -1.16 -9.21 2.50
C GLY A 25 -1.08 -9.87 3.88
N HIS A 26 0.11 -9.85 4.46
CA HIS A 26 0.34 -10.23 5.86
C HIS A 26 1.06 -9.09 6.56
N VAL A 27 0.44 -8.54 7.60
CA VAL A 27 0.92 -7.32 8.26
C VAL A 27 1.03 -7.55 9.76
N LEU A 28 2.19 -7.19 10.30
CA LEU A 28 2.43 -7.05 11.74
C LEU A 28 2.46 -5.56 12.07
N VAL A 29 1.64 -5.16 13.02
CA VAL A 29 1.56 -3.80 13.56
C VAL A 29 1.92 -3.84 15.04
N LEU A 30 2.88 -2.99 15.44
CA LEU A 30 3.26 -2.74 16.82
C LEU A 30 2.82 -1.32 17.17
N ALA A 31 1.82 -1.19 18.03
CA ALA A 31 1.32 0.11 18.49
C ALA A 31 0.92 0.02 19.96
N ASP A 32 1.24 1.07 20.74
CA ASP A 32 0.84 1.20 22.15
C ASP A 32 1.17 -0.01 23.04
N GLY A 33 2.33 -0.64 22.78
CA GLY A 33 2.78 -1.83 23.53
C GLY A 33 2.06 -3.13 23.17
N ALA A 34 1.19 -3.13 22.15
CA ALA A 34 0.51 -4.31 21.64
C ALA A 34 0.99 -4.68 20.24
N ALA A 35 1.00 -6.00 19.97
CA ALA A 35 1.24 -6.55 18.64
C ALA A 35 -0.06 -7.06 18.04
N ARG A 36 -0.35 -6.65 16.80
CA ARG A 36 -1.49 -7.14 16.01
C ARG A 36 -0.97 -7.72 14.71
N PHE A 37 -1.42 -8.92 14.37
CA PHE A 37 -1.12 -9.56 13.10
C PHE A 37 -2.41 -9.83 12.37
N PHE A 38 -2.47 -9.46 11.09
CA PHE A 38 -3.65 -9.73 10.27
C PHE A 38 -3.29 -10.09 8.84
N ARG A 39 -4.19 -10.87 8.25
CA ARG A 39 -4.26 -11.17 6.82
C ARG A 39 -5.25 -10.21 6.18
N THR A 40 -4.94 -9.70 5.00
CA THR A 40 -5.67 -8.56 4.45
C THR A 40 -5.83 -8.65 2.94
N THR A 41 -6.84 -7.98 2.42
CA THR A 41 -7.03 -7.78 0.99
C THR A 41 -6.23 -6.57 0.50
N ILE A 42 -5.41 -6.82 -0.52
CA ILE A 42 -4.65 -5.80 -1.24
C ILE A 42 -5.49 -5.30 -2.41
N ILE A 43 -5.64 -3.97 -2.51
CA ILE A 43 -6.25 -3.28 -3.62
C ILE A 43 -5.17 -2.43 -4.29
N SER A 44 -5.03 -2.55 -5.60
CA SER A 44 -3.97 -1.84 -6.32
C SER A 44 -4.43 -1.35 -7.69
N GLY A 45 -3.91 -0.21 -8.12
CA GLY A 45 -4.20 0.35 -9.43
C GLY A 45 -3.14 0.08 -10.48
N GLN A 46 -3.58 0.05 -11.74
CA GLN A 46 -2.72 -0.08 -12.93
C GLN A 46 -1.57 0.95 -12.97
N ARG A 47 -1.64 2.03 -12.19
CA ARG A 47 -0.61 3.06 -12.08
C ARG A 47 -0.04 3.12 -10.66
N SER A 48 0.89 2.23 -10.34
CA SER A 48 1.89 2.39 -9.27
C SER A 48 1.42 2.57 -7.81
N GLY A 49 0.14 2.36 -7.52
CA GLY A 49 -0.45 2.57 -6.19
C GLY A 49 -0.88 1.25 -5.55
N LEU A 50 -0.46 1.01 -4.31
CA LEU A 50 -0.87 -0.14 -3.50
C LEU A 50 -1.66 0.35 -2.30
N THR A 51 -2.75 -0.34 -1.96
CA THR A 51 -3.46 -0.17 -0.71
C THR A 51 -3.77 -1.52 -0.09
N ILE A 52 -3.63 -1.62 1.22
CA ILE A 52 -3.67 -2.83 2.03
C ILE A 52 -4.74 -2.57 3.10
N TYR A 53 -5.80 -3.38 3.14
CA TYR A 53 -6.93 -3.20 4.05
C TYR A 53 -7.14 -4.43 4.94
N SER A 54 -7.20 -4.24 6.25
CA SER A 54 -7.62 -5.31 7.17
C SER A 54 -9.07 -5.72 6.91
N ASP A 55 -9.29 -7.04 6.74
CA ASP A 55 -10.62 -7.61 6.50
C ASP A 55 -11.37 -7.95 7.80
N ASP A 56 -10.77 -7.69 8.98
CA ASP A 56 -11.44 -7.96 10.24
C ASP A 56 -12.64 -7.00 10.41
N PHE A 57 -13.84 -7.58 10.46
CA PHE A 57 -15.14 -6.96 10.14
C PHE A 57 -15.55 -5.73 10.98
N PHE A 58 -14.70 -5.28 11.91
CA PHE A 58 -14.95 -4.15 12.80
C PHE A 58 -13.94 -3.00 12.70
N SER A 59 -12.86 -3.13 11.93
CA SER A 59 -11.82 -2.09 11.84
C SER A 59 -11.19 -1.96 10.46
N ARG A 60 -11.34 -0.79 9.81
CA ARG A 60 -10.67 -0.47 8.55
C ARG A 60 -9.26 0.08 8.77
N GLU A 61 -8.43 -0.68 9.48
CA GLU A 61 -6.99 -0.43 9.49
C GLU A 61 -6.49 -0.53 8.05
N SER A 62 -5.80 0.51 7.57
CA SER A 62 -5.40 0.58 6.17
C SER A 62 -4.01 1.18 6.01
N LEU A 63 -3.32 0.72 4.98
CA LEU A 63 -1.98 1.13 4.62
C LEU A 63 -1.95 1.36 3.12
N PHE A 64 -1.56 2.55 2.67
CA PHE A 64 -1.47 2.85 1.25
C PHE A 64 -0.14 3.49 0.90
N TRP A 65 0.37 3.23 -0.30
CA TRP A 65 1.48 3.99 -0.87
C TRP A 65 1.46 4.04 -2.40
N VAL A 66 2.17 5.02 -2.96
CA VAL A 66 2.27 5.24 -4.41
C VAL A 66 3.74 5.41 -4.82
N TYR A 67 4.22 4.53 -5.71
CA TYR A 67 5.59 4.57 -6.25
C TYR A 67 5.81 5.70 -7.26
N GLY A 68 4.73 6.27 -7.82
CA GLY A 68 4.76 7.44 -8.70
C GLY A 68 5.11 7.15 -10.17
N LYS A 69 5.44 5.91 -10.52
CA LYS A 69 5.66 5.44 -11.89
C LYS A 69 5.34 3.96 -12.02
N GLU A 70 5.00 3.52 -13.24
CA GLU A 70 4.89 2.10 -13.56
C GLU A 70 6.25 1.41 -13.34
N LEU A 71 6.24 0.25 -12.68
CA LEU A 71 7.43 -0.56 -12.46
C LEU A 71 7.48 -1.62 -13.56
N GLU A 72 8.64 -1.74 -14.21
CA GLU A 72 8.91 -2.82 -15.16
C GLU A 72 9.40 -4.06 -14.41
N ALA A 73 9.66 -5.17 -15.10
CA ALA A 73 10.22 -6.34 -14.46
C ALA A 73 11.59 -6.03 -13.83
N GLY A 74 11.79 -6.42 -12.57
CA GLY A 74 13.02 -6.18 -11.84
C GLY A 74 12.83 -5.97 -10.33
N ASN A 75 13.94 -5.67 -9.66
CA ASN A 75 14.01 -5.48 -8.22
C ASN A 75 14.10 -4.00 -7.87
N TYR A 76 13.26 -3.55 -6.93
CA TYR A 76 13.15 -2.16 -6.52
C TYR A 76 13.24 -2.02 -5.01
N HIS A 77 13.87 -0.93 -4.58
CA HIS A 77 13.96 -0.51 -3.19
C HIS A 77 13.54 0.96 -3.09
N PHE A 78 12.65 1.25 -2.16
CA PHE A 78 12.15 2.58 -1.87
C PHE A 78 12.31 2.90 -0.39
N ASP A 79 12.91 4.06 -0.10
CA ASP A 79 12.77 4.70 1.22
C ASP A 79 11.32 5.22 1.31
N VAL A 80 10.58 4.78 2.33
CA VAL A 80 9.16 5.14 2.49
C VAL A 80 8.90 6.63 2.52
N LYS A 81 9.85 7.44 3.03
CA LYS A 81 9.70 8.90 3.11
C LYS A 81 9.79 9.57 1.73
N SER A 82 10.32 8.85 0.74
CA SER A 82 10.46 9.31 -0.65
C SER A 82 9.27 8.97 -1.53
N LEU A 83 8.36 8.11 -1.05
CA LEU A 83 7.16 7.71 -1.79
C LEU A 83 6.18 8.88 -1.87
N PHE A 84 5.60 9.08 -3.07
CA PHE A 84 4.71 10.22 -3.38
C PHE A 84 3.53 10.32 -2.41
N ARG A 85 3.01 9.16 -2.00
CA ARG A 85 2.10 9.02 -0.87
C ARG A 85 2.46 7.77 -0.12
N ASN A 86 2.37 7.85 1.19
CA ASN A 86 2.37 6.72 2.08
C ASN A 86 1.47 7.10 3.26
N GLY A 87 0.61 6.21 3.72
CA GLY A 87 -0.30 6.53 4.81
C GLY A 87 -0.75 5.29 5.52
N TYR A 88 -0.90 5.40 6.84
CA TYR A 88 -1.47 4.39 7.71
C TYR A 88 -2.66 4.99 8.46
N SER A 89 -3.76 4.26 8.54
CA SER A 89 -4.92 4.59 9.36
C SER A 89 -5.14 3.47 10.36
N ASP A 90 -5.40 3.85 11.61
CA ASP A 90 -5.61 2.92 12.72
C ASP A 90 -6.94 2.15 12.60
N PRO A 91 -7.16 1.12 13.45
CA PRO A 91 -8.41 0.36 13.47
C PRO A 91 -9.69 1.19 13.67
N TYR A 92 -9.57 2.36 14.30
CA TYR A 92 -10.69 3.26 14.59
C TYR A 92 -10.96 4.26 13.46
N ASN A 93 -10.25 4.10 12.33
CA ASN A 93 -10.36 4.96 11.15
C ASN A 93 -10.11 6.44 11.48
N GLN A 94 -9.20 6.70 12.42
CA GLN A 94 -8.72 8.04 12.73
C GLN A 94 -7.78 8.55 11.62
N ALA A 95 -7.21 9.74 11.84
CA ALA A 95 -6.34 10.47 10.92
C ALA A 95 -5.31 9.57 10.19
N VAL A 96 -4.98 9.93 8.95
CA VAL A 96 -3.91 9.28 8.19
C VAL A 96 -2.56 9.75 8.73
N TYR A 97 -1.76 8.81 9.21
CA TYR A 97 -0.39 9.03 9.65
C TYR A 97 0.58 8.80 8.48
N TYR A 98 1.64 9.62 8.41
CA TYR A 98 2.68 9.50 7.38
C TYR A 98 3.95 8.89 7.96
N ALA A 99 4.60 8.03 7.18
CA ALA A 99 5.82 7.36 7.59
C ALA A 99 6.98 8.34 7.78
N LYS A 100 7.79 8.09 8.80
CA LYS A 100 9.01 8.83 9.11
C LYS A 100 10.25 8.14 8.54
N SER A 101 10.25 6.81 8.54
CA SER A 101 11.37 5.97 8.13
C SER A 101 10.89 4.56 7.83
N GLY A 102 11.71 3.79 7.12
CA GLY A 102 11.46 2.40 6.77
C GLY A 102 11.72 2.17 5.29
N ASP A 103 11.62 0.91 4.90
CA ASP A 103 11.98 0.48 3.55
C ASP A 103 10.87 -0.37 2.94
N VAL A 104 10.64 -0.20 1.64
CA VAL A 104 9.79 -1.07 0.83
C VAL A 104 10.65 -1.69 -0.26
N TYR A 105 10.59 -3.00 -0.37
CA TYR A 105 11.21 -3.79 -1.42
C TYR A 105 10.12 -4.39 -2.29
N VAL A 106 10.31 -4.37 -3.60
CA VAL A 106 9.37 -4.91 -4.57
C VAL A 106 10.15 -5.64 -5.65
N ASP A 107 9.85 -6.91 -5.85
CA ASP A 107 10.24 -7.66 -7.02
C ASP A 107 9.06 -7.73 -8.00
N VAL A 108 9.32 -7.41 -9.26
CA VAL A 108 8.32 -7.38 -10.32
C VAL A 108 8.67 -8.44 -11.35
N THR A 109 7.77 -9.39 -11.54
CA THR A 109 7.90 -10.49 -12.51
C THR A 109 6.94 -10.28 -13.67
N ASP A 110 7.43 -10.32 -14.93
CA ASP A 110 6.61 -10.43 -16.13
C ASP A 110 6.28 -11.91 -16.39
N ASN A 111 5.01 -12.26 -16.36
CA ASN A 111 4.55 -13.64 -16.50
C ASN A 111 4.38 -14.09 -17.97
N GLN A 112 4.74 -13.26 -18.95
CA GLN A 112 4.66 -13.54 -20.40
C GLN A 112 3.25 -13.85 -20.94
N ASN A 113 2.22 -13.76 -20.10
CA ASN A 113 0.81 -13.93 -20.43
C ASN A 113 0.04 -12.59 -20.39
N GLY A 114 0.77 -11.48 -20.41
CA GLY A 114 0.21 -10.12 -20.26
C GLY A 114 -0.10 -9.73 -18.81
N THR A 115 0.43 -10.45 -17.82
CA THR A 115 0.33 -10.09 -16.40
C THR A 115 1.69 -9.83 -15.78
N PHE A 116 1.70 -8.98 -14.76
CA PHE A 116 2.87 -8.65 -13.93
C PHE A 116 2.56 -8.97 -12.48
N THR A 117 3.45 -9.67 -11.78
CA THR A 117 3.32 -9.94 -10.35
C THR A 117 4.30 -9.08 -9.58
N HIS A 118 3.81 -8.37 -8.56
CA HIS A 118 4.61 -7.63 -7.61
C HIS A 118 4.62 -8.40 -6.30
N ASP A 119 5.78 -8.92 -5.93
CA ASP A 119 6.06 -9.51 -4.63
C ASP A 119 6.86 -8.52 -3.81
N GLY A 120 6.36 -8.11 -2.65
CA GLY A 120 7.00 -7.07 -1.87
C GLY A 120 7.01 -7.32 -0.37
N TRP A 121 7.97 -6.68 0.28
CA TRP A 121 8.11 -6.65 1.73
C TRP A 121 8.35 -5.22 2.16
N PHE A 122 7.79 -4.86 3.30
CA PHE A 122 8.08 -3.60 3.95
C PHE A 122 8.54 -3.84 5.36
N LEU A 123 9.57 -3.11 5.78
CA LEU A 123 10.30 -3.38 7.00
C LEU A 123 10.41 -2.11 7.85
N ASN A 124 10.06 -2.27 9.13
CA ASN A 124 10.21 -1.25 10.18
C ASN A 124 9.69 0.13 9.77
N ILE A 125 8.55 0.19 9.08
CA ILE A 125 7.95 1.47 8.73
C ILE A 125 7.45 2.11 10.02
N SER A 126 8.02 3.26 10.35
CA SER A 126 7.69 4.03 11.56
C SER A 126 6.69 5.11 11.22
N TYR A 127 5.60 5.17 11.98
CA TYR A 127 4.64 6.27 11.98
C TYR A 127 4.63 6.89 13.37
N GLU A 128 4.84 8.20 13.44
CA GLU A 128 4.93 8.91 14.72
C GLU A 128 4.27 10.29 14.62
N ASP A 129 3.36 10.56 15.55
CA ASP A 129 2.85 11.89 15.91
C ASP A 129 2.84 12.07 17.44
N GLU A 130 2.22 13.15 17.94
CA GLU A 130 2.17 13.44 19.38
C GLU A 130 1.43 12.38 20.22
N LYS A 131 0.56 11.58 19.61
CA LYS A 131 -0.36 10.67 20.29
C LYS A 131 -0.11 9.21 19.97
N LEU A 132 0.53 8.91 18.85
CA LEU A 132 0.66 7.57 18.31
C LEU A 132 2.10 7.30 17.86
N LYS A 133 2.60 6.12 18.26
CA LYS A 133 3.83 5.53 17.75
C LYS A 133 3.52 4.13 17.23
N VAL A 134 3.68 3.94 15.93
CA VAL A 134 3.46 2.66 15.25
C VAL A 134 4.70 2.23 14.53
N SER A 135 5.04 0.95 14.64
CA SER A 135 5.96 0.29 13.73
C SER A 135 5.22 -0.81 12.98
N LEU A 136 5.39 -0.88 11.66
CA LEU A 136 4.79 -1.92 10.85
C LEU A 136 5.81 -2.62 9.95
N SER A 137 5.59 -3.91 9.77
CA SER A 137 6.34 -4.76 8.84
C SER A 137 5.41 -5.78 8.23
N GLY A 138 5.70 -6.22 7.02
CA GLY A 138 4.80 -7.13 6.34
C GLY A 138 5.23 -7.47 4.94
N SER A 139 4.37 -8.22 4.27
CA SER A 139 4.57 -8.71 2.92
C SER A 139 3.27 -8.64 2.14
N PHE A 140 3.41 -8.54 0.83
CA PHE A 140 2.29 -8.51 -0.09
C PHE A 140 2.69 -9.18 -1.41
N THR A 141 1.74 -9.83 -2.05
CA THR A 141 1.84 -10.27 -3.44
C THR A 141 0.65 -9.67 -4.16
N VAL A 142 0.81 -9.14 -5.37
CA VAL A 142 -0.33 -8.67 -6.18
C VAL A 142 -0.04 -8.88 -7.65
N THR A 143 -1.04 -9.34 -8.41
CA THR A 143 -0.90 -9.55 -9.86
C THR A 143 -1.75 -8.55 -10.63
N PHE A 144 -1.11 -7.87 -11.58
CA PHE A 144 -1.70 -6.87 -12.47
C PHE A 144 -1.86 -7.40 -13.88
N TYR A 145 -2.86 -6.89 -14.60
CA TYR A 145 -2.98 -7.06 -16.04
C TYR A 145 -2.38 -5.87 -16.77
N SER A 146 -1.50 -6.15 -17.73
CA SER A 146 -0.99 -5.14 -18.66
C SER A 146 -2.13 -4.64 -19.55
N SER A 147 -2.24 -3.32 -19.71
CA SER A 147 -3.12 -2.72 -20.71
C SER A 147 -2.50 -2.67 -22.11
N ARG A 148 -1.28 -3.21 -22.32
CA ARG A 148 -0.66 -3.22 -23.66
C ARG A 148 -1.44 -4.17 -24.59
N ARG A 149 -2.34 -3.59 -25.37
CA ARG A 149 -2.83 -4.09 -26.67
C ARG A 149 -2.53 -3.04 -27.73
#